data_AF-A0A970UVH5-F1
#
_entry.id   AF-A0A970UVH5-F1
#
_cell.length_a   1.000
_cell.length_b   1.000
_cell.length_c   1.000
_cell.angle_alpha   90.00
_cell.angle_beta   90.00
_cell.angle_gamma   90.00
#
_symmetry.space_group_name_H-M   'P 1'
#
loop_
_entity.id
_entity.type
_entity.pdbx_description
1 polymer ?
#
loop_
_entity_poly.entity_id
_entity_poly.type
_entity_poly.pdbx_seq_one_letter_code
_entity_poly.pdbx_strand_id
1 'polypeptide(L)'
;MNINLKNYQEKAVGELIATFKTLLTKEEQKKVCVFQAPTGSGKTLMTAKFIEELIREVPEMDLCFVWISVGKGELHLQSKHSLVRIFGGAPRVSLVEEEFTGGRERIVRNEVVVVNWEKLRSKERETGDWKNILMKDGEKLNFRDVLSKTREQRKVIMIIDESHIGATAERTNELRNEINADVILEMSATPRITPDPRDLARGTAGYIFVEPKDVIEEGMIKKELIINEKIDEINDDEADSQ
;
A
#
# COMPACT_ATOMS: atom_id res chain seq x y z
N MET A 1 -21.11 -8.99 2.92
CA MET A 1 -20.69 -10.27 3.52
C MET A 1 -20.02 -9.94 4.84
N ASN A 2 -20.51 -10.43 5.98
CA ASN A 2 -19.80 -10.20 7.24
C ASN A 2 -18.58 -11.12 7.27
N ILE A 3 -17.40 -10.53 7.12
CA ILE A 3 -16.12 -11.23 7.28
C ILE A 3 -15.68 -11.00 8.72
N ASN A 4 -15.70 -12.05 9.53
CA ASN A 4 -15.19 -12.00 10.90
C ASN A 4 -13.68 -12.12 10.88
N LEU A 5 -13.00 -11.19 11.54
CA LEU A 5 -11.56 -11.22 11.70
C LEU A 5 -11.15 -12.23 12.78
N LYS A 6 -9.94 -12.77 12.67
CA LYS A 6 -9.29 -13.49 13.77
C LYS A 6 -8.76 -12.52 14.82
N ASN A 7 -8.49 -12.99 16.03
CA ASN A 7 -8.07 -12.11 17.13
C ASN A 7 -6.79 -11.31 16.79
N TYR A 8 -5.79 -11.94 16.18
CA TYR A 8 -4.57 -11.23 15.76
C TYR A 8 -4.84 -10.20 14.65
N GLN A 9 -5.84 -10.46 13.80
CA GLN A 9 -6.23 -9.55 12.72
C GLN A 9 -6.95 -8.33 13.29
N GLU A 10 -7.87 -8.53 14.24
CA GLU A 10 -8.54 -7.43 14.95
C GLU A 10 -7.53 -6.54 15.67
N LYS A 11 -6.57 -7.16 16.38
CA LYS A 11 -5.49 -6.44 17.04
C LYS A 11 -4.67 -5.61 16.05
N ALA A 12 -4.23 -6.21 14.95
CA ALA A 12 -3.43 -5.51 13.93
C ALA A 12 -4.21 -4.36 13.27
N VAL A 13 -5.51 -4.54 13.00
CA VAL A 13 -6.38 -3.48 12.48
C VAL A 13 -6.49 -2.32 13.48
N GLY A 14 -6.70 -2.62 14.76
CA GLY A 14 -6.73 -1.59 15.81
C GLY A 14 -5.42 -0.81 15.94
N GLU A 15 -4.28 -1.51 15.87
CA GLU A 15 -2.95 -0.88 15.88
C GLU A 15 -2.72 0.00 14.66
N LEU A 16 -3.13 -0.44 13.46
CA LEU A 16 -3.08 0.37 12.23
C LEU A 16 -3.92 1.64 12.37
N ILE A 17 -5.14 1.54 12.89
CA ILE A 17 -6.02 2.71 13.08
C ILE A 17 -5.40 3.71 14.05
N ALA A 18 -4.97 3.25 15.24
CA ALA A 18 -4.35 4.10 16.25
C ALA A 18 -3.10 4.82 15.71
N THR A 19 -2.28 4.08 14.97
CA THR A 19 -1.07 4.61 14.32
C THR A 19 -1.42 5.66 13.28
N PHE A 20 -2.36 5.38 12.37
CA PHE A 20 -2.71 6.29 11.30
C PHE A 20 -3.41 7.56 11.79
N LYS A 21 -4.25 7.47 12.83
CA LYS A 21 -4.80 8.68 13.48
C LYS A 21 -3.70 9.60 13.98
N THR A 22 -2.65 9.04 14.57
CA THR A 22 -1.47 9.81 15.00
C THR A 22 -0.72 10.40 13.80
N LEU A 23 -0.34 9.58 12.82
CA LEU A 23 0.41 10.02 11.64
C LEU A 23 -0.32 11.12 10.86
N LEU A 24 -1.64 11.02 10.72
CA LEU A 24 -2.46 12.00 9.99
C LEU A 24 -2.53 13.36 10.69
N THR A 25 -2.26 13.45 12.00
CA THR A 25 -2.19 14.73 12.74
C THR A 25 -0.87 15.47 12.58
N LYS A 26 0.20 14.77 12.16
CA LYS A 26 1.53 15.35 11.99
C LYS A 26 1.64 16.16 10.69
N GLU A 27 2.40 17.25 10.71
CA GLU A 27 2.59 18.12 9.54
C GLU A 27 3.58 17.53 8.53
N GLU A 28 4.50 16.67 8.96
CA GLU A 28 5.50 16.03 8.10
C GLU A 28 4.81 15.23 6.98
N GLN A 29 5.27 15.35 5.73
CA GLN A 29 4.75 14.53 4.62
C GLN A 29 5.51 13.20 4.50
N LYS A 30 4.94 12.25 3.74
CA LYS A 30 5.56 10.95 3.42
C LYS A 30 5.92 10.13 4.68
N LYS A 31 5.12 10.27 5.73
CA LYS A 31 5.26 9.46 6.95
C LYS A 31 5.02 7.99 6.61
N VAL A 32 5.86 7.10 7.13
CA VAL A 32 5.83 5.68 6.77
C VAL A 32 5.37 4.85 7.95
N CYS A 33 4.42 3.97 7.68
CA CYS A 33 4.01 2.90 8.56
C CYS A 33 4.34 1.56 7.90
N VAL A 34 5.20 0.76 8.53
CA VAL A 34 5.48 -0.60 8.07
C VAL A 34 4.48 -1.55 8.73
N PHE A 35 3.84 -2.38 7.93
CA PHE A 35 2.98 -3.46 8.38
C PHE A 35 3.61 -4.80 7.98
N GLN A 36 4.28 -5.42 8.94
CA GLN A 36 4.92 -6.71 8.75
C GLN A 36 4.02 -7.84 9.23
N ALA A 37 3.67 -8.74 8.31
CA ALA A 37 2.93 -9.95 8.65
C ALA A 37 3.24 -11.10 7.68
N PRO A 38 3.24 -12.36 8.14
CA PRO A 38 3.55 -13.53 7.32
C PRO A 38 2.69 -13.64 6.05
N THR A 39 3.19 -14.33 5.02
CA THR A 39 2.40 -14.65 3.82
C THR A 39 1.22 -15.55 4.17
N GLY A 40 0.00 -15.21 3.72
CA GLY A 40 -1.21 -15.98 4.08
C GLY A 40 -1.85 -15.57 5.42
N SER A 41 -1.28 -14.61 6.16
CA SER A 41 -1.88 -14.06 7.39
C SER A 41 -3.13 -13.18 7.13
N GLY A 42 -3.40 -12.85 5.87
CA GLY A 42 -4.54 -11.99 5.50
C GLY A 42 -4.24 -10.50 5.49
N LYS A 43 -3.01 -10.08 5.14
CA LYS A 43 -2.61 -8.66 5.00
C LYS A 43 -3.65 -7.81 4.25
N THR A 44 -4.04 -8.23 3.05
CA THR A 44 -5.04 -7.51 2.23
C THR A 44 -6.39 -7.36 2.95
N LEU A 45 -6.84 -8.39 3.68
CA LEU A 45 -8.08 -8.34 4.45
C LEU A 45 -7.98 -7.35 5.61
N MET A 46 -6.90 -7.43 6.40
CA MET A 46 -6.65 -6.51 7.51
C MET A 46 -6.58 -5.06 7.00
N THR A 47 -5.85 -4.80 5.93
CA THR A 47 -5.74 -3.45 5.37
C THR A 47 -7.06 -2.94 4.80
N ALA A 48 -7.87 -3.79 4.18
CA ALA A 48 -9.21 -3.41 3.76
C ALA A 48 -10.08 -3.02 4.98
N LYS A 49 -10.06 -3.81 6.06
CA LYS A 49 -10.81 -3.49 7.29
C LYS A 49 -10.31 -2.23 7.97
N PHE A 50 -8.99 -2.02 8.00
CA PHE A 50 -8.38 -0.77 8.42
C PHE A 50 -8.91 0.43 7.61
N ILE A 51 -9.02 0.33 6.28
CA ILE A 51 -9.56 1.42 5.45
C ILE A 51 -11.01 1.73 5.85
N GLU A 52 -11.89 0.72 5.95
CA GLU A 52 -13.30 0.89 6.32
C GLU A 52 -13.45 1.56 7.68
N GLU A 53 -12.67 1.12 8.67
CA GLU A 53 -12.73 1.62 10.05
C GLU A 53 -12.09 3.00 10.18
N LEU A 54 -10.96 3.27 9.51
CA LEU A 54 -10.35 4.59 9.50
C LEU A 54 -11.31 5.65 8.93
N ILE A 55 -11.96 5.36 7.80
CA ILE A 55 -12.98 6.26 7.20
C ILE A 55 -14.08 6.58 8.22
N ARG A 56 -14.49 5.60 9.03
CA ARG A 56 -15.53 5.77 10.06
C ARG A 56 -15.04 6.55 11.27
N GLU A 57 -13.80 6.36 11.67
CA GLU A 57 -13.22 6.98 12.87
C GLU A 57 -12.74 8.42 12.68
N VAL A 58 -12.44 8.83 11.45
CA VAL A 58 -12.05 10.22 11.11
C VAL A 58 -12.96 10.81 10.01
N PRO A 59 -14.29 10.89 10.23
CA PRO A 59 -15.25 11.33 9.22
C PRO A 59 -15.11 12.81 8.84
N GLU A 60 -14.33 13.59 9.58
CA GLU A 60 -13.98 14.97 9.27
C GLU A 60 -12.83 15.08 8.25
N MET A 61 -12.00 14.04 8.11
CA MET A 61 -10.91 14.05 7.14
C MET A 61 -11.41 13.66 5.74
N ASP A 62 -11.03 14.45 4.73
CA ASP A 62 -11.16 14.04 3.32
C ASP A 62 -9.93 13.18 2.97
N LEU A 63 -10.18 11.89 2.79
CA LEU A 63 -9.15 10.88 2.52
C LEU A 63 -9.37 10.28 1.14
N CYS A 64 -8.30 9.84 0.49
CA CYS A 64 -8.37 8.83 -0.57
C CYS A 64 -7.18 7.88 -0.49
N PHE A 65 -7.32 6.72 -1.12
CA PHE A 65 -6.33 5.64 -1.01
C PHE A 65 -5.79 5.29 -2.39
N VAL A 66 -4.47 5.17 -2.48
CA VAL A 66 -3.76 4.74 -3.69
C VAL A 66 -3.08 3.41 -3.38
N TRP A 67 -3.65 2.31 -3.88
CA TRP A 67 -3.17 0.95 -3.66
C TRP A 67 -2.21 0.54 -4.78
N ILE A 68 -0.92 0.51 -4.46
CA ILE A 68 0.15 0.08 -5.36
C ILE A 68 0.34 -1.42 -5.24
N SER A 69 0.29 -2.10 -6.38
CA SER A 69 0.61 -3.53 -6.49
C SER A 69 1.49 -3.76 -7.71
N VAL A 70 2.24 -4.86 -7.69
CA VAL A 70 2.99 -5.35 -8.86
C VAL A 70 2.04 -5.90 -9.93
N GLY A 71 2.52 -5.87 -11.19
CA GLY A 71 1.77 -6.37 -12.34
C GLY A 71 1.91 -7.88 -12.55
N LYS A 72 3.02 -8.46 -12.09
CA LYS A 72 3.34 -9.89 -12.25
C LYS A 72 2.15 -10.77 -11.82
N GLY A 73 1.73 -11.69 -12.67
CA GLY A 73 0.64 -12.63 -12.37
C GLY A 73 -0.72 -11.96 -12.14
N GLU A 74 -0.94 -10.75 -12.68
CA GLU A 74 -2.17 -9.98 -12.49
C GLU A 74 -2.48 -9.67 -11.02
N LEU A 75 -1.46 -9.60 -10.15
CA LEU A 75 -1.62 -9.38 -8.71
C LEU A 75 -2.43 -8.12 -8.40
N HIS A 76 -2.20 -7.02 -9.11
CA HIS A 76 -3.02 -5.81 -8.98
C HIS A 76 -4.53 -6.03 -9.24
N LEU A 77 -4.91 -6.87 -10.21
CA LEU A 77 -6.31 -7.22 -10.44
C LEU A 77 -6.85 -8.10 -9.32
N GLN A 78 -6.04 -9.03 -8.80
CA GLN A 78 -6.42 -9.86 -7.64
C GLN A 78 -6.67 -9.01 -6.40
N SER A 79 -5.82 -8.00 -6.14
CA SER A 79 -6.03 -7.03 -5.06
C SER A 79 -7.32 -6.23 -5.28
N LYS A 80 -7.57 -5.72 -6.50
CA LYS A 80 -8.83 -5.04 -6.86
C LYS A 80 -10.06 -5.92 -6.57
N HIS A 81 -10.06 -7.16 -7.05
CA HIS A 81 -11.17 -8.09 -6.83
C HIS A 81 -11.40 -8.39 -5.34
N SER A 82 -10.32 -8.59 -4.59
CA SER A 82 -10.39 -8.83 -3.14
C SER A 82 -11.00 -7.64 -2.41
N LEU A 83 -10.52 -6.42 -2.72
CA LEU A 83 -11.03 -5.18 -2.14
C LEU A 83 -12.52 -4.97 -2.45
N VAL A 84 -12.93 -5.13 -3.72
CA VAL A 84 -14.34 -5.01 -4.14
C VAL A 84 -15.23 -5.98 -3.35
N ARG A 85 -14.77 -7.23 -3.18
CA ARG A 85 -15.50 -8.25 -2.43
C ARG A 85 -15.62 -7.90 -0.94
N ILE A 86 -14.53 -7.42 -0.33
CA ILE A 86 -14.49 -7.10 1.11
C ILE A 86 -15.38 -5.89 1.40
N PHE A 87 -15.24 -4.82 0.62
CA PHE A 87 -15.98 -3.56 0.81
C PHE A 87 -17.47 -3.68 0.47
N GLY A 88 -17.86 -4.63 -0.36
CA GLY A 88 -19.27 -4.82 -0.70
C GLY A 88 -19.94 -3.60 -1.32
N GLY A 89 -19.16 -2.74 -1.99
CA GLY A 89 -19.63 -1.53 -2.68
C GLY A 89 -19.18 -0.20 -2.06
N ALA A 90 -18.72 -0.18 -0.81
CA ALA A 90 -18.23 1.05 -0.17
C ALA A 90 -17.07 0.74 0.80
N PRO A 91 -15.88 1.36 0.63
CA PRO A 91 -15.52 2.35 -0.39
C PRO A 91 -15.49 1.81 -1.83
N ARG A 92 -15.63 2.74 -2.80
CA ARG A 92 -15.47 2.44 -4.23
C ARG A 92 -14.03 2.00 -4.52
N VAL A 93 -13.87 0.96 -5.33
CA VAL A 93 -12.57 0.53 -5.84
C VAL A 93 -12.50 0.78 -7.34
N SER A 94 -11.42 1.41 -7.78
CA SER A 94 -11.20 1.79 -9.19
C SER A 94 -9.82 1.33 -9.64
N LEU A 95 -9.65 1.07 -10.94
CA LEU A 95 -8.34 0.82 -11.54
C LEU A 95 -7.89 2.08 -12.30
N VAL A 96 -6.63 2.50 -12.12
CA VAL A 96 -6.10 3.70 -12.81
C VAL A 96 -6.33 3.63 -14.32
N GLU A 97 -6.03 2.47 -14.89
CA GLU A 97 -6.04 2.23 -16.33
C GLU A 97 -7.43 2.28 -16.96
N GLU A 98 -8.48 2.06 -16.16
CA GLU A 98 -9.86 2.08 -16.61
C GLU A 98 -10.49 3.46 -16.43
N GLU A 99 -10.20 4.11 -15.30
CA GLU A 99 -10.99 5.25 -14.81
C GLU A 99 -10.34 6.61 -15.04
N PHE A 100 -9.01 6.67 -15.21
CA PHE A 100 -8.27 7.94 -15.27
C PHE A 100 -7.71 8.24 -16.67
N THR A 101 -8.46 7.87 -17.71
CA THR A 101 -8.13 8.07 -19.13
C THR A 101 -8.45 9.51 -19.64
N GLY A 102 -8.40 10.49 -18.74
CA GLY A 102 -8.55 11.92 -19.04
C GLY A 102 -9.94 12.53 -18.77
N GLY A 103 -10.92 11.75 -18.29
CA GLY A 103 -12.26 12.26 -17.95
C GLY A 103 -12.42 12.67 -16.48
N ARG A 104 -11.50 12.27 -15.61
CA ARG A 104 -11.56 12.52 -14.16
C ARG A 104 -10.45 13.47 -13.76
N GLU A 105 -10.82 14.51 -13.00
CA GLU A 105 -9.84 15.48 -12.52
C GLU A 105 -9.19 15.09 -11.20
N ARG A 106 -9.86 14.25 -10.40
CA ARG A 106 -9.47 13.94 -9.01
C ARG A 106 -9.92 12.52 -8.63
N ILE A 107 -9.17 11.91 -7.71
CA ILE A 107 -9.63 10.73 -6.96
C ILE A 107 -10.70 11.20 -5.98
N VAL A 108 -11.87 10.57 -5.94
CA VAL A 108 -12.95 11.06 -5.06
C VAL A 108 -12.75 10.63 -3.62
N ARG A 109 -13.46 11.30 -2.69
CA ARG A 109 -13.39 10.99 -1.27
C ARG A 109 -13.65 9.51 -0.99
N ASN A 110 -12.81 8.95 -0.12
CA ASN A 110 -12.78 7.57 0.34
C ASN A 110 -12.52 6.51 -0.75
N GLU A 111 -12.28 6.91 -2.01
CA GLU A 111 -12.02 5.96 -3.08
C GLU A 111 -10.68 5.25 -2.90
N VAL A 112 -10.66 3.95 -3.22
CA VAL A 112 -9.45 3.14 -3.31
C VAL A 112 -9.09 2.94 -4.77
N VAL A 113 -8.01 3.58 -5.21
CA VAL A 113 -7.53 3.49 -6.60
C VAL A 113 -6.37 2.50 -6.65
N VAL A 114 -6.57 1.38 -7.34
CA VAL A 114 -5.56 0.34 -7.55
C VAL A 114 -4.68 0.70 -8.74
N VAL A 115 -3.38 0.53 -8.57
CA VAL A 115 -2.34 0.99 -9.48
C VAL A 115 -1.33 -0.12 -9.74
N ASN A 116 -1.13 -0.46 -11.02
CA ASN A 116 0.04 -1.23 -11.46
C ASN A 116 1.20 -0.26 -11.75
N TRP A 117 2.04 -0.01 -10.74
CA TRP A 117 3.10 0.99 -10.87
C TRP A 117 4.17 0.61 -11.91
N GLU A 118 4.45 -0.69 -12.08
CA GLU A 118 5.45 -1.15 -13.05
C GLU A 118 5.08 -0.77 -14.48
N LYS A 119 3.78 -0.80 -14.79
CA LYS A 119 3.23 -0.44 -16.10
C LYS A 119 3.15 1.08 -16.29
N LEU A 120 2.87 1.85 -15.24
CA LEU A 120 2.85 3.31 -15.33
C LEU A 120 4.25 3.92 -15.41
N ARG A 121 5.22 3.39 -14.66
CA ARG A 121 6.54 4.02 -14.51
C ARG A 121 7.46 3.88 -15.72
N SER A 122 7.07 3.10 -16.72
CA SER A 122 7.93 2.80 -17.87
C SER A 122 8.29 4.08 -18.62
N LYS A 123 9.58 4.33 -18.85
CA LYS A 123 10.11 5.50 -19.59
C LYS A 123 10.82 5.10 -20.88
N GLU A 124 10.84 5.98 -21.87
CA GLU A 124 11.61 5.87 -23.12
C GLU A 124 13.10 6.07 -22.81
N ARG A 125 13.96 5.16 -23.29
CA ARG A 125 15.39 5.16 -22.92
C ARG A 125 16.16 6.36 -23.49
N GLU A 126 15.72 6.87 -24.63
CA GLU A 126 16.41 7.93 -25.37
C GLU A 126 16.02 9.32 -24.85
N THR A 127 14.73 9.56 -24.59
CA THR A 127 14.21 10.88 -24.19
C THR A 127 13.99 11.01 -22.69
N GLY A 128 13.83 9.90 -21.96
CA GLY A 128 13.43 9.89 -20.55
C GLY A 128 11.94 10.10 -20.32
N ASP A 129 11.14 10.25 -21.38
CA ASP A 129 9.70 10.50 -21.29
C ASP A 129 8.94 9.26 -20.83
N TRP A 130 7.81 9.46 -20.15
CA TRP A 130 6.90 8.36 -19.81
C TRP A 130 6.44 7.64 -21.06
N LYS A 131 6.38 6.31 -21.08
CA LYS A 131 5.76 5.54 -22.19
C LYS A 131 4.25 5.48 -22.07
N ASN A 132 3.74 5.43 -20.84
CA ASN A 132 2.32 5.28 -20.58
C ASN A 132 1.60 6.61 -20.81
N ILE A 133 0.56 6.60 -21.65
CA ILE A 133 -0.21 7.81 -21.98
C ILE A 133 -0.88 8.44 -20.75
N LEU A 134 -1.18 7.63 -19.73
CA LEU A 134 -1.74 8.11 -18.46
C LEU A 134 -0.73 8.92 -17.62
N MET A 135 0.54 8.96 -18.02
CA MET A 135 1.60 9.69 -17.33
C MET A 135 2.20 10.80 -18.21
N LYS A 136 1.98 10.76 -19.54
CA LYS A 136 2.46 11.78 -20.49
C LYS A 136 1.68 13.08 -20.34
N ASP A 137 2.35 14.21 -20.50
CA ASP A 137 1.68 15.50 -20.61
C ASP A 137 0.92 15.57 -21.95
N GLY A 138 -0.25 16.21 -21.95
CA GLY A 138 -1.10 16.31 -23.12
C GLY A 138 -2.30 17.24 -22.89
N GLU A 139 -3.24 17.24 -23.83
CA GLU A 139 -4.45 18.09 -23.74
C GLU A 139 -5.40 17.64 -22.62
N LYS A 140 -5.44 16.34 -22.33
CA LYS A 140 -6.22 15.74 -21.25
C LYS A 140 -5.36 15.61 -20.00
N LEU A 141 -6.00 15.67 -18.83
CA LEU A 141 -5.33 15.47 -17.55
C LEU A 141 -4.74 14.06 -17.48
N ASN A 142 -3.46 13.99 -17.13
CA ASN A 142 -2.79 12.74 -16.84
C ASN A 142 -2.94 12.39 -15.35
N PHE A 143 -2.51 11.20 -14.95
CA PHE A 143 -2.67 10.73 -13.58
C PHE A 143 -1.85 11.57 -12.58
N ARG A 144 -0.74 12.19 -13.01
CA ARG A 144 0.07 13.08 -12.18
C ARG A 144 -0.69 14.38 -11.88
N ASP A 145 -1.37 14.94 -12.88
CA ASP A 145 -2.26 16.09 -12.72
C ASP A 145 -3.41 15.76 -11.77
N VAL A 146 -4.02 14.59 -11.93
CA VAL A 146 -5.10 14.10 -11.08
C VAL A 146 -4.63 14.00 -9.62
N LEU A 147 -3.46 13.41 -9.38
CA LEU A 147 -2.88 13.31 -8.05
C LEU A 147 -2.59 14.70 -7.47
N SER A 148 -2.11 15.65 -8.28
CA SER A 148 -1.90 17.05 -7.87
C SER A 148 -3.18 17.72 -7.42
N LYS A 149 -4.19 17.72 -8.28
CA LYS A 149 -5.52 18.27 -7.97
C LYS A 149 -6.18 17.56 -6.79
N THR A 150 -5.87 16.29 -6.56
CA THR A 150 -6.38 15.51 -5.43
C THR A 150 -5.81 16.04 -4.10
N ARG A 151 -4.48 16.22 -4.03
CA ARG A 151 -3.81 16.71 -2.81
C ARG A 151 -4.20 18.12 -2.38
N GLU A 152 -4.68 18.95 -3.30
CA GLU A 152 -5.23 20.28 -2.96
C GLU A 152 -6.45 20.21 -2.03
N GLN A 153 -7.15 19.08 -1.99
CA GLN A 153 -8.42 18.93 -1.27
C GLN A 153 -8.43 17.82 -0.23
N ARG A 154 -7.65 16.75 -0.44
CA ARG A 154 -7.71 15.54 0.39
C ARG A 154 -6.35 14.96 0.67
N LYS A 155 -6.24 14.30 1.82
CA LYS A 155 -5.05 13.56 2.19
C LYS A 155 -4.98 12.25 1.41
N VAL A 156 -3.82 11.97 0.84
CA VAL A 156 -3.55 10.75 0.08
C VAL A 156 -2.84 9.75 0.97
N ILE A 157 -3.45 8.59 1.16
CA ILE A 157 -2.81 7.44 1.80
C ILE A 157 -2.36 6.47 0.71
N MET A 158 -1.05 6.27 0.59
CA MET A 158 -0.49 5.28 -0.32
C MET A 158 -0.31 3.94 0.40
N ILE A 159 -0.75 2.85 -0.21
CA ILE A 159 -0.59 1.49 0.30
C ILE A 159 0.28 0.73 -0.69
N ILE A 160 1.39 0.17 -0.25
CA ILE A 160 2.28 -0.64 -1.08
C ILE A 160 2.11 -2.09 -0.65
N ASP A 161 1.49 -2.89 -1.51
CA ASP A 161 1.35 -4.33 -1.35
C ASP A 161 2.59 -5.04 -1.90
N GLU A 162 3.08 -6.02 -1.16
CA GLU A 162 4.34 -6.74 -1.44
C GLU A 162 5.54 -5.80 -1.66
N SER A 163 5.82 -4.91 -0.70
CA SER A 163 6.87 -3.88 -0.86
C SER A 163 8.30 -4.42 -1.08
N HIS A 164 8.53 -5.71 -0.81
CA HIS A 164 9.80 -6.39 -1.09
C HIS A 164 9.94 -6.88 -2.56
N ILE A 165 8.82 -7.08 -3.28
CA ILE A 165 8.83 -7.67 -4.62
C ILE A 165 8.99 -6.58 -5.70
N GLY A 166 10.12 -6.61 -6.42
CA GLY A 166 10.26 -5.92 -7.72
C GLY A 166 10.67 -4.43 -7.69
N ALA A 167 10.83 -3.82 -6.51
CA ALA A 167 11.25 -2.44 -6.37
C ALA A 167 12.70 -2.34 -5.83
N THR A 168 13.59 -1.78 -6.63
CA THR A 168 14.86 -1.24 -6.13
C THR A 168 14.57 -0.01 -5.27
N ALA A 169 15.49 0.37 -4.38
CA ALA A 169 15.34 1.58 -3.57
C ALA A 169 15.03 2.83 -4.43
N GLU A 170 15.66 2.92 -5.61
CA GLU A 170 15.40 3.96 -6.61
C GLU A 170 13.94 3.96 -7.09
N ARG A 171 13.40 2.80 -7.49
CA ARG A 171 12.01 2.67 -7.96
C ARG A 171 10.99 3.00 -6.88
N THR A 172 11.29 2.63 -5.63
CA THR A 172 10.45 2.99 -4.48
C THR A 172 10.48 4.50 -4.23
N ASN A 173 11.64 5.14 -4.35
CA ASN A 173 11.76 6.58 -4.20
C ASN A 173 11.05 7.34 -5.32
N GLU A 174 11.16 6.88 -6.57
CA GLU A 174 10.39 7.43 -7.70
C GLU A 174 8.89 7.36 -7.43
N LEU A 175 8.38 6.18 -7.03
CA LEU A 175 6.98 5.99 -6.65
C LEU A 175 6.54 6.97 -5.57
N ARG A 176 7.28 7.04 -4.45
CA ARG A 176 6.96 7.92 -3.31
C ARG A 176 6.95 9.39 -3.71
N ASN A 177 7.83 9.79 -4.63
CA ASN A 177 7.91 11.16 -5.10
C ASN A 177 6.78 11.52 -6.07
N GLU A 178 6.42 10.62 -6.98
CA GLU A 178 5.34 10.87 -7.95
C GLU A 178 3.95 10.86 -7.29
N ILE A 179 3.69 9.93 -6.36
CA ILE A 179 2.42 9.90 -5.62
C ILE A 179 2.34 11.04 -4.61
N ASN A 180 3.47 11.35 -3.95
CA ASN A 180 3.59 12.39 -2.92
C ASN A 180 2.49 12.29 -1.85
N ALA A 181 2.37 11.11 -1.25
CA ALA A 181 1.34 10.82 -0.25
C ALA A 181 1.63 11.46 1.12
N ASP A 182 0.56 11.74 1.88
CA ASP A 182 0.64 12.21 3.25
C ASP A 182 1.16 11.12 4.18
N VAL A 183 0.66 9.89 4.01
CA VAL A 183 1.03 8.71 4.79
C VAL A 183 1.17 7.50 3.86
N ILE A 184 2.15 6.67 4.12
CA ILE A 184 2.47 5.46 3.36
C ILE A 184 2.34 4.25 4.27
N LEU A 185 1.53 3.27 3.88
CA LEU A 185 1.47 1.93 4.47
C LEU A 185 2.29 0.98 3.59
N GLU A 186 3.38 0.43 4.11
CA GLU A 186 4.13 -0.62 3.42
C GLU A 186 3.83 -1.98 4.02
N MET A 187 3.29 -2.89 3.20
CA MET A 187 2.93 -4.24 3.64
C MET A 187 3.95 -5.24 3.12
N SER A 188 4.52 -6.05 4.01
CA SER A 188 5.48 -7.08 3.63
C SER A 188 5.54 -8.21 4.65
N ALA A 189 5.91 -9.42 4.22
CA ALA A 189 6.39 -10.43 5.17
C ALA A 189 7.83 -10.11 5.64
N THR A 190 8.62 -9.56 4.72
CA THR A 190 10.06 -9.31 4.83
C THR A 190 10.36 -7.85 4.47
N PRO A 191 10.06 -6.89 5.37
CA PRO A 191 10.23 -5.47 5.07
C PRO A 191 11.71 -5.13 4.87
N ARG A 192 12.03 -4.36 3.83
CA ARG A 192 13.40 -3.86 3.57
C ARG A 192 13.73 -2.57 4.33
N ILE A 193 12.72 -1.95 4.92
CA ILE A 193 12.86 -0.71 5.68
C ILE A 193 12.39 -0.94 7.11
N THR A 194 13.14 -0.36 8.03
CA THR A 194 12.74 -0.26 9.43
C THR A 194 12.77 1.21 9.79
N PRO A 195 11.67 1.79 10.32
CA PRO A 195 11.65 3.18 10.76
C PRO A 195 12.73 3.49 11.80
N ASP A 196 13.26 4.73 11.78
CA ASP A 196 14.18 5.19 12.83
C ASP A 196 13.44 5.21 14.18
N PRO A 197 14.05 4.70 15.27
CA PRO A 197 13.43 4.70 16.59
C PRO A 197 12.98 6.10 17.07
N ARG A 198 13.66 7.17 16.64
CA ARG A 198 13.28 8.56 16.95
C ARG A 198 12.00 8.95 16.23
N ASP A 199 11.79 8.49 15.01
CA ASP A 199 10.55 8.76 14.27
C ASP A 199 9.37 8.01 14.86
N LEU A 200 9.58 6.77 15.32
CA LEU A 200 8.59 6.03 16.10
C LEU A 200 8.23 6.77 17.38
N ALA A 201 9.23 7.22 18.16
CA ALA A 201 9.02 7.95 19.40
C ALA A 201 8.30 9.30 19.20
N ARG A 202 8.54 9.97 18.06
CA ARG A 202 7.87 11.23 17.69
C ARG A 202 6.46 11.02 17.13
N GLY A 203 6.09 9.79 16.81
CA GLY A 203 4.86 9.45 16.11
C GLY A 203 4.83 9.98 14.68
N THR A 204 5.99 10.06 14.02
CA THR A 204 6.16 10.42 12.60
C THR A 204 6.43 9.19 11.72
N ALA A 205 6.54 8.01 12.33
CA ALA A 205 6.53 6.71 11.67
C ALA A 205 5.75 5.67 12.50
N GLY A 206 5.47 4.52 11.90
CA GLY A 206 4.78 3.40 12.54
C GLY A 206 5.37 2.04 12.16
N TYR A 207 5.23 1.07 13.05
CA TYR A 207 5.59 -0.32 12.80
C TYR A 207 4.58 -1.25 13.48
N ILE A 208 3.88 -2.04 12.68
CA ILE A 208 2.93 -3.05 13.16
C ILE A 208 3.51 -4.41 12.78
N PHE A 209 3.63 -5.30 13.77
CA PHE A 209 4.16 -6.65 13.58
C PHE A 209 3.12 -7.68 13.99
N VAL A 210 2.78 -8.59 13.08
CA VAL A 210 1.94 -9.75 13.37
C VAL A 210 2.84 -10.95 13.63
N GLU A 211 2.77 -11.48 14.84
CA GLU A 211 3.55 -12.63 15.25
C GLU A 211 3.18 -13.88 14.44
N PRO A 212 4.16 -14.53 13.79
CA PRO A 212 3.91 -15.76 13.03
C PRO A 212 3.22 -16.87 13.84
N LYS A 213 3.51 -16.92 15.14
CA LYS A 213 2.92 -17.88 16.06
C LYS A 213 1.40 -17.71 16.18
N ASP A 214 0.92 -16.48 16.33
CA ASP A 214 -0.51 -16.18 16.47
C ASP A 214 -1.28 -16.58 15.20
N VAL A 215 -0.65 -16.41 14.03
CA VAL A 215 -1.22 -16.80 12.73
C VAL A 215 -1.33 -18.33 12.59
N ILE A 216 -0.33 -19.07 13.08
CA ILE A 216 -0.35 -20.53 13.10
C ILE A 216 -1.41 -21.05 14.08
N GLU A 217 -1.49 -20.48 15.29
CA GLU A 217 -2.44 -20.90 16.32
C GLU A 217 -3.89 -20.72 15.89
N GLU A 218 -4.17 -19.69 15.08
CA GLU A 218 -5.48 -19.44 14.47
C GLU A 218 -5.75 -20.26 13.20
N GLY A 219 -4.82 -21.13 12.82
CA GLY A 219 -4.94 -22.10 11.73
C GLY A 219 -4.80 -21.52 10.32
N MET A 220 -4.25 -20.32 10.19
CA MET A 220 -4.18 -19.59 8.93
C MET A 220 -2.99 -20.04 8.06
N ILE A 221 -1.88 -20.43 8.69
CA ILE A 221 -0.67 -20.89 8.00
C ILE A 221 -0.14 -22.15 8.71
N LYS A 222 0.43 -23.09 7.93
CA LYS A 222 1.14 -24.25 8.48
C LYS A 222 2.54 -23.86 8.96
N LYS A 223 2.97 -24.40 10.10
CA LYS A 223 4.30 -24.18 10.68
C LYS A 223 5.46 -24.43 9.70
N GLU A 224 5.32 -25.43 8.82
CA GLU A 224 6.32 -25.80 7.81
C GLU A 224 6.59 -24.70 6.77
N LEU A 225 5.58 -23.89 6.43
CA LEU A 225 5.72 -22.82 5.43
C LEU A 225 6.65 -21.69 5.92
N ILE A 226 6.67 -21.43 7.23
CA ILE A 226 7.50 -20.36 7.83
C ILE A 226 8.98 -20.74 7.84
N ILE A 227 9.28 -22.03 7.96
CA ILE A 227 10.65 -22.53 7.91
C ILE A 227 11.23 -22.31 6.52
N ASN A 228 10.43 -22.55 5.47
CA ASN A 228 10.87 -22.34 4.08
C ASN A 228 11.11 -20.85 3.77
N GLU A 229 10.24 -19.95 4.22
CA GLU A 229 10.46 -18.49 4.03
C GLU A 229 11.80 -18.03 4.63
N LYS A 230 12.17 -18.52 5.82
CA LYS A 230 13.47 -18.19 6.45
C LYS A 230 14.67 -18.82 5.75
N ILE A 231 14.49 -19.94 5.05
CA ILE A 231 15.57 -20.59 4.29
C ILE A 231 15.83 -19.84 2.99
N ASP A 232 14.80 -19.34 2.33
CA ASP A 232 14.94 -18.52 1.13
C ASP A 232 15.64 -17.19 1.44
N GLU A 233 15.44 -16.61 2.64
CA GLU A 233 16.20 -15.43 3.11
C GLU A 233 17.70 -15.70 3.29
N ILE A 234 18.11 -16.92 3.64
CA ILE A 234 19.53 -17.27 3.88
C ILE A 234 20.29 -17.48 2.56
N ASN A 235 19.60 -17.89 1.49
CA ASN A 235 20.24 -18.18 0.19
C ASN A 235 20.63 -16.92 -0.61
N ASP A 236 20.13 -15.74 -0.25
CA ASP A 236 20.47 -14.47 -0.92
C ASP A 236 21.80 -13.85 -0.41
N ASP A 237 22.39 -14.38 0.68
CA ASP A 237 23.62 -13.85 1.30
C ASP A 237 24.92 -14.60 0.90
N GLU A 238 24.87 -15.67 0.07
CA GLU A 238 26.04 -16.48 -0.31
C GLU A 238 26.52 -16.31 -1.77
N ALA A 239 26.20 -15.19 -2.43
CA ALA A 239 26.68 -14.90 -3.79
C ALA A 239 27.52 -13.60 -3.87
N ASP A 240 28.60 -13.50 -3.09
CA ASP A 240 29.77 -12.68 -3.44
C ASP A 240 30.96 -13.04 -2.53
N SER A 241 31.70 -14.08 -2.89
CA SER A 241 33.05 -14.37 -2.38
C SER A 241 33.78 -15.34 -3.29
N GLN A 242 34.22 -14.87 -4.46
CA GLN A 242 35.39 -15.42 -5.16
C GLN A 242 36.19 -14.29 -5.82
#